data_AF-A0A7V9BLT0-F1
#
_entry.id   AF-A0A7V9BLT0-F1
#
_cell.length_a   1.000
_cell.length_b   1.000
_cell.length_c   1.000
_cell.angle_alpha   90.00
_cell.angle_beta   90.00
_cell.angle_gamma   90.00
#
_symmetry.space_group_name_H-M   'P 1'
#
loop_
_entity.id
_entity.type
_entity.pdbx_description
1 polymer ?
#
loop_
_entity_poly.entity_id
_entity_poly.type
_entity_poly.pdbx_seq_one_letter_code
_entity_poly.pdbx_strand_id
1 'polypeptide(L)'
;MPRRVCVLSVHTSPLEQPGTGDAGGMNVYIEQTASRMARRGVGVEIFTRATSSEQPPVAELAPGVLVRHVAAGPFEGLGKDDLPGQLCAFTAGVLRQEARHEPGYYDVVHSHYWLSGQVGWLARDRWGVPLVHNAHTLAKVKNAALADGDRPEPRGRVIGEEQVVVEADRLIGNTDIEVRQLVDLYGADPGRTTTVAPGVDLDRFRPANQAVARASLGIRPDAVVLAFVGRIQPLKAPDVLLRAAA
;
A
#
# COMPACT_ATOMS: atom_id res chain seq x y z
N MET A 1 -18.16 -13.07 9.03
CA MET A 1 -17.19 -12.00 8.68
C MET A 1 -15.90 -12.28 9.42
N PRO A 2 -14.71 -12.00 8.83
CA PRO A 2 -13.45 -12.19 9.53
C PRO A 2 -13.45 -11.37 10.83
N ARG A 3 -12.91 -11.95 11.91
CA ARG A 3 -12.75 -11.29 13.21
C ARG A 3 -11.43 -10.53 13.28
N ARG A 4 -10.37 -11.05 12.65
CA ARG A 4 -9.04 -10.43 12.63
C ARG A 4 -8.33 -10.59 11.30
N VAL A 5 -7.75 -9.48 10.81
CA VAL A 5 -6.99 -9.43 9.56
C VAL A 5 -5.53 -9.12 9.85
N CYS A 6 -4.63 -9.94 9.30
CA CYS A 6 -3.20 -9.64 9.23
C CYS A 6 -2.95 -8.81 7.97
N VAL A 7 -2.45 -7.59 8.13
CA VAL A 7 -2.11 -6.69 7.01
C VAL A 7 -0.59 -6.61 6.87
N LEU A 8 -0.08 -6.73 5.64
CA LEU A 8 1.36 -6.72 5.37
C LEU A 8 1.77 -5.51 4.55
N SER A 9 2.69 -4.69 5.10
CA SER A 9 3.27 -3.50 4.47
C SER A 9 4.78 -3.43 4.73
N VAL A 10 5.57 -4.26 4.04
CA VAL A 10 7.02 -4.39 4.29
C VAL A 10 7.79 -3.09 4.05
N HIS A 11 7.47 -2.37 2.98
CA HIS A 11 8.35 -1.33 2.43
C HIS A 11 8.11 0.06 2.99
N THR A 12 7.04 0.26 3.74
CA THR A 12 6.71 1.54 4.39
C THR A 12 5.66 1.34 5.46
N SER A 13 5.71 2.14 6.52
CA SER A 13 4.80 2.04 7.65
C SER A 13 3.58 2.96 7.45
N PRO A 14 2.34 2.51 7.72
CA PRO A 14 1.18 3.40 7.69
C PRO A 14 1.22 4.52 8.74
N LEU A 15 2.16 4.48 9.68
CA LEU A 15 2.41 5.55 10.65
C LEU A 15 3.33 6.65 10.09
N GLU A 16 3.98 6.43 8.95
CA GLU A 16 4.84 7.43 8.32
C GLU A 16 4.02 8.52 7.64
N GLN A 17 4.45 9.77 7.80
CA GLN A 17 3.79 10.92 7.20
C GLN A 17 3.85 10.83 5.66
N PRO A 18 2.70 10.87 4.96
CA PRO A 18 2.71 10.89 3.50
C PRO A 18 3.48 12.08 2.93
N GLY A 19 4.33 11.83 1.95
CA GLY A 19 5.18 12.85 1.31
C GLY A 19 6.64 12.84 1.76
N THR A 20 7.01 12.04 2.76
CA THR A 20 8.42 11.80 3.14
C THR A 20 8.87 10.41 2.64
N GLY A 21 10.09 10.32 2.08
CA GLY A 21 10.64 9.06 1.58
C GLY A 21 9.70 8.30 0.62
N ASP A 22 9.47 7.02 0.93
CA ASP A 22 8.54 6.14 0.19
C ASP A 22 7.08 6.26 0.65
N ALA A 23 6.80 6.97 1.75
CA ALA A 23 5.45 7.12 2.28
C ALA A 23 4.58 7.97 1.33
N GLY A 24 3.44 7.42 0.93
CA GLY A 24 2.58 8.04 -0.06
C GLY A 24 1.13 7.59 0.02
N GLY A 25 0.45 7.53 -1.13
CA GLY A 25 -0.97 7.17 -1.20
C GLY A 25 -1.29 5.78 -0.67
N MET A 26 -0.33 4.85 -0.73
CA MET A 26 -0.51 3.51 -0.19
C MET A 26 -0.60 3.50 1.35
N ASN A 27 0.20 4.32 2.04
CA ASN A 27 0.17 4.44 3.49
C ASN A 27 -1.20 4.92 3.96
N VAL A 28 -1.71 5.98 3.32
CA VAL A 28 -3.06 6.50 3.56
C VAL A 28 -4.12 5.44 3.27
N TYR A 29 -3.98 4.70 2.17
CA TYR A 29 -4.89 3.61 1.83
C TYR A 29 -4.96 2.56 2.94
N ILE A 30 -3.80 2.08 3.41
CA ILE A 30 -3.70 1.04 4.45
C ILE A 30 -4.25 1.54 5.78
N GLU A 31 -3.86 2.74 6.21
CA GLU A 31 -4.34 3.38 7.44
C GLU A 31 -5.87 3.51 7.43
N GLN A 32 -6.43 4.06 6.35
CA GLN A 32 -7.87 4.31 6.23
C GLN A 32 -8.67 3.00 6.14
N THR A 33 -8.22 2.04 5.35
CA THR A 33 -8.90 0.74 5.23
C THR A 33 -8.86 -0.04 6.53
N ALA A 34 -7.71 -0.09 7.22
CA ALA A 34 -7.56 -0.72 8.52
C ALA A 34 -8.48 -0.10 9.57
N SER A 35 -8.49 1.24 9.66
CA SER A 35 -9.33 1.97 10.62
C SER A 35 -10.83 1.76 10.35
N ARG A 36 -11.25 1.72 9.08
CA ARG A 36 -12.65 1.49 8.71
C ARG A 36 -13.07 0.03 8.93
N MET A 37 -12.15 -0.94 8.80
CA MET A 37 -12.38 -2.34 9.21
C MET A 37 -12.58 -2.45 10.73
N ALA A 38 -11.71 -1.82 11.52
CA ALA A 38 -11.83 -1.80 12.98
C ALA A 38 -13.14 -1.19 13.48
N ARG A 39 -13.59 -0.09 12.88
CA ARG A 39 -14.91 0.51 13.17
C ARG A 39 -16.10 -0.41 12.88
N ARG A 40 -15.90 -1.44 12.04
CA ARG A 40 -16.90 -2.48 11.76
C ARG A 40 -16.74 -3.73 12.63
N GLY A 41 -15.88 -3.68 13.66
CA GLY A 41 -15.65 -4.76 14.60
C GLY A 41 -14.62 -5.80 14.14
N VAL A 42 -13.85 -5.51 13.10
CA VAL A 42 -12.77 -6.40 12.61
C VAL A 42 -11.42 -5.92 13.14
N GLY A 43 -10.78 -6.70 14.00
CA GLY A 43 -9.44 -6.36 14.49
C GLY A 43 -8.41 -6.37 13.37
N VAL A 44 -7.50 -5.39 13.34
CA VAL A 44 -6.46 -5.32 12.31
C VAL A 44 -5.08 -5.29 12.95
N GLU A 45 -4.16 -6.06 12.38
CA GLU A 45 -2.77 -6.09 12.80
C GLU A 45 -1.86 -5.93 11.59
N ILE A 46 -1.21 -4.78 11.51
CA ILE A 46 -0.37 -4.38 10.39
C ILE A 46 1.08 -4.71 10.73
N PHE A 47 1.76 -5.47 9.89
CA PHE A 47 3.19 -5.72 10.01
C PHE A 47 3.95 -4.85 9.02
N THR A 48 4.93 -4.12 9.54
CA THR A 48 5.85 -3.28 8.76
C THR A 48 7.27 -3.47 9.24
N ARG A 49 8.25 -3.21 8.38
CA ARG A 49 9.66 -3.32 8.76
C ARG A 49 10.00 -2.23 9.77
N ALA A 50 10.78 -2.56 10.79
CA ALA A 50 11.37 -1.57 11.68
C ALA A 50 12.51 -0.84 10.96
N THR A 51 12.48 0.50 10.99
CA THR A 51 13.49 1.38 10.39
C THR A 51 14.32 2.12 11.43
N SER A 52 14.01 1.98 12.72
CA SER A 52 14.82 2.48 13.84
C SER A 52 14.68 1.55 15.05
N SER A 53 15.74 1.45 15.86
CA SER A 53 15.70 0.74 17.15
C SER A 53 14.84 1.45 18.20
N GLU A 54 14.52 2.73 18.00
CA GLU A 54 13.68 3.52 18.89
C GLU A 54 12.18 3.29 18.63
N GLN A 55 11.82 2.67 17.49
CA GLN A 55 10.43 2.34 17.21
C GLN A 55 9.94 1.28 18.21
N PRO A 56 8.77 1.48 18.83
CA PRO A 56 8.22 0.48 19.71
C PRO A 56 7.87 -0.78 18.91
N PRO A 57 8.08 -2.00 19.44
CA PRO A 57 7.73 -3.24 18.74
C PRO A 57 6.25 -3.30 18.32
N VAL A 58 5.38 -2.61 19.06
CA VAL A 58 3.95 -2.46 18.78
C VAL A 58 3.52 -1.03 19.04
N ALA A 59 2.73 -0.45 18.14
CA ALA A 59 2.05 0.82 18.32
C ALA A 59 0.56 0.65 18.00
N GLU A 60 -0.30 1.43 18.66
CA GLU A 60 -1.72 1.53 18.28
C GLU A 60 -1.89 2.66 17.26
N LEU A 61 -2.46 2.35 16.10
CA LEU A 61 -2.74 3.34 15.06
C LEU A 61 -4.14 3.95 15.24
N ALA A 62 -5.11 3.12 15.62
CA ALA A 62 -6.48 3.49 15.95
C ALA A 62 -7.08 2.40 16.84
N PRO A 63 -8.20 2.66 17.55
CA PRO A 63 -8.88 1.63 18.32
C PRO A 63 -9.16 0.38 17.48
N GLY A 64 -8.55 -0.75 17.87
CA GLY A 64 -8.66 -2.03 17.16
C GLY A 64 -7.68 -2.23 16.00
N VAL A 65 -6.73 -1.32 15.78
CA VAL A 65 -5.65 -1.41 14.77
C VAL A 65 -4.28 -1.32 15.43
N LEU A 66 -3.53 -2.41 15.37
CA LEU A 66 -2.15 -2.47 15.86
C LEU A 66 -1.16 -2.43 14.69
N VAL A 67 -0.03 -1.76 14.88
CA VAL A 67 1.11 -1.77 13.97
C VAL A 67 2.28 -2.44 14.69
N ARG A 68 2.79 -3.52 14.11
CA ARG A 68 3.95 -4.27 14.59
C ARG A 68 5.17 -3.95 13.75
N HIS A 69 6.21 -3.46 14.40
CA HIS A 69 7.51 -3.21 13.77
C HIS A 69 8.36 -4.47 13.87
N VAL A 70 8.65 -5.08 12.72
CA VAL A 70 9.45 -6.29 12.62
C VAL A 70 10.89 -5.91 12.30
N ALA A 71 11.82 -6.23 13.19
CA ALA A 71 13.25 -6.10 12.94
C ALA A 71 13.69 -7.11 11.86
N ALA A 72 13.96 -6.61 10.66
CA ALA A 72 14.41 -7.39 9.52
C ALA A 72 15.48 -6.61 8.75
N GLY A 73 16.73 -7.07 8.87
CA GLY A 73 17.90 -6.37 8.36
C GLY A 73 18.32 -5.15 9.20
N PRO A 74 19.33 -4.39 8.73
CA PRO A 74 19.72 -3.11 9.34
C PRO A 74 18.56 -2.12 9.43
N PHE A 75 18.49 -1.31 10.49
CA PHE A 75 17.43 -0.31 10.65
C PHE A 75 17.50 0.76 9.55
N GLU A 76 18.69 1.24 9.24
CA GLU A 76 18.94 2.32 8.27
C GLU A 76 19.78 1.84 7.08
N GLY A 77 19.93 2.71 6.08
CA GLY A 77 20.83 2.48 4.93
C GLY A 77 20.29 1.49 3.89
N LEU A 78 19.02 1.08 4.00
CA LEU A 78 18.36 0.25 3.00
C LEU A 78 17.45 1.11 2.12
N GLY A 79 17.72 1.11 0.82
CA GLY A 79 16.78 1.59 -0.18
C GLY A 79 15.73 0.54 -0.53
N LYS A 80 14.75 0.96 -1.32
CA LYS A 80 13.67 0.09 -1.80
C LYS A 80 14.16 -1.17 -2.52
N ASP A 81 15.26 -1.05 -3.24
CA ASP A 81 15.85 -2.15 -4.02
C ASP A 81 16.62 -3.16 -3.15
N ASP A 82 16.95 -2.81 -1.90
CA ASP A 82 17.63 -3.70 -0.93
C ASP A 82 16.67 -4.55 -0.11
N LEU A 83 15.40 -4.11 -0.01
CA LEU A 83 14.35 -4.77 0.77
C LEU A 83 14.05 -6.22 0.36
N PRO A 84 14.15 -6.66 -0.91
CA PRO A 84 14.01 -8.06 -1.27
C PRO A 84 14.93 -8.99 -0.46
N GLY A 85 16.15 -8.52 -0.14
CA GLY A 85 17.11 -9.28 0.66
C GLY A 85 16.69 -9.49 2.11
N GLN A 86 15.68 -8.76 2.61
CA GLN A 86 15.22 -8.82 4.01
C GLN A 86 13.93 -9.63 4.18
N LEU A 87 13.33 -10.13 3.10
CA LEU A 87 12.03 -10.81 3.15
C LEU A 87 12.04 -12.06 4.04
N CYS A 88 13.14 -12.83 4.07
CA CYS A 88 13.24 -14.01 4.92
C CYS A 88 13.15 -13.65 6.41
N ALA A 89 13.93 -12.65 6.85
CA ALA A 89 13.94 -12.20 8.23
C ALA A 89 12.58 -11.59 8.62
N PHE A 90 11.98 -10.80 7.72
CA PHE A 90 10.65 -10.23 7.93
C PHE A 90 9.57 -11.30 8.07
N THR A 91 9.55 -12.27 7.15
CA THR A 91 8.61 -13.41 7.18
C THR A 91 8.73 -14.18 8.48
N ALA A 92 9.95 -14.49 8.92
CA ALA A 92 10.15 -15.18 10.19
C ALA A 92 9.57 -14.41 11.39
N GLY A 93 9.68 -13.07 11.38
CA GLY A 93 9.07 -12.21 12.40
C GLY A 93 7.54 -12.24 12.37
N VAL A 94 6.93 -12.18 11.17
CA VAL A 94 5.48 -12.28 10.98
C VAL A 94 4.95 -13.62 11.46
N LEU A 95 5.55 -14.74 11.01
CA LEU A 95 5.12 -16.09 11.37
C LEU A 95 5.24 -16.36 12.88
N ARG A 96 6.28 -15.81 13.53
CA ARG A 96 6.47 -15.92 14.97
C ARG A 96 5.34 -15.27 15.77
N GLN A 97 4.67 -14.25 15.21
CA GLN A 97 3.61 -13.56 15.93
C GLN A 97 2.35 -14.40 16.08
N GLU A 98 1.92 -15.10 15.02
CA GLU A 98 0.78 -16.03 15.10
C GLU A 98 1.07 -17.20 16.04
N ALA A 99 2.32 -17.70 16.06
CA ALA A 99 2.76 -18.78 16.94
C ALA A 99 2.69 -18.45 18.45
N ARG A 100 2.38 -17.20 18.84
CA ARG A 100 2.10 -16.79 20.22
C ARG A 100 0.63 -16.94 20.62
N HIS A 101 -0.20 -17.37 19.68
CA HIS A 101 -1.63 -17.52 19.81
C HIS A 101 -2.03 -18.94 19.40
N GLU A 102 -3.27 -19.31 19.72
CA GLU A 102 -3.86 -20.53 19.19
C GLU A 102 -4.02 -20.45 17.66
N PRO A 103 -3.91 -21.57 16.95
CA PRO A 103 -4.14 -21.62 15.51
C PRO A 103 -5.48 -20.98 15.12
N GLY A 104 -5.47 -20.23 14.01
CA GLY A 104 -6.65 -19.49 13.53
C GLY A 104 -6.82 -18.12 14.18
N TYR A 105 -5.76 -17.56 14.77
CA TYR A 105 -5.77 -16.21 15.33
C TYR A 105 -6.06 -15.11 14.28
N TYR A 106 -5.55 -15.30 13.05
CA TYR A 106 -5.89 -14.47 11.89
C TYR A 106 -6.86 -15.24 11.00
N ASP A 107 -7.85 -14.55 10.42
CA ASP A 107 -8.79 -15.15 9.47
C ASP A 107 -8.39 -14.91 8.01
N VAL A 108 -7.61 -13.87 7.75
CA VAL A 108 -7.23 -13.40 6.41
C VAL A 108 -5.86 -12.73 6.47
N VAL A 109 -5.05 -12.93 5.43
CA VAL A 109 -3.86 -12.12 5.14
C VAL A 109 -4.18 -11.13 4.03
N HIS A 110 -3.98 -9.84 4.28
CA HIS A 110 -4.15 -8.77 3.30
C HIS A 110 -2.81 -8.11 3.03
N SER A 111 -2.27 -8.34 1.83
CA SER A 111 -0.94 -7.85 1.47
C SER A 111 -1.02 -6.67 0.50
N HIS A 112 -0.12 -5.71 0.70
CA HIS A 112 -0.01 -4.51 -0.12
C HIS A 112 1.38 -4.40 -0.70
N TYR A 113 1.48 -4.34 -2.04
CA TYR A 113 2.72 -4.34 -2.82
C TYR A 113 3.44 -5.70 -2.87
N TRP A 114 4.25 -5.91 -3.90
CA TRP A 114 4.80 -7.24 -4.24
C TRP A 114 5.66 -7.86 -3.14
N LEU A 115 6.46 -7.05 -2.42
CA LEU A 115 7.27 -7.50 -1.29
C LEU A 115 6.40 -8.11 -0.18
N SER A 116 5.31 -7.42 0.18
CA SER A 116 4.35 -7.94 1.15
C SER A 116 3.56 -9.13 0.60
N GLY A 117 3.31 -9.16 -0.71
CA GLY A 117 2.66 -10.29 -1.37
C GLY A 117 3.46 -11.59 -1.19
N GLN A 118 4.78 -11.52 -1.37
CA GLN A 118 5.69 -12.66 -1.16
C GLN A 118 5.66 -13.17 0.28
N VAL A 119 5.66 -12.27 1.27
CA VAL A 119 5.49 -12.62 2.68
C VAL A 119 4.09 -13.20 2.93
N GLY A 120 3.07 -12.60 2.31
CA GLY A 120 1.68 -12.99 2.47
C GLY A 120 1.38 -14.37 1.94
N TRP A 121 2.01 -14.76 0.84
CA TRP A 121 1.95 -16.13 0.32
C TRP A 121 2.45 -17.14 1.35
N LEU A 122 3.63 -16.92 1.93
CA LEU A 122 4.19 -17.83 2.94
C LEU A 122 3.33 -17.88 4.22
N ALA A 123 2.78 -16.73 4.63
CA ALA A 123 1.88 -16.64 5.78
C ALA A 123 0.56 -17.40 5.52
N ARG A 124 -0.04 -17.22 4.34
CA ARG A 124 -1.25 -17.92 3.89
C ARG A 124 -1.05 -19.44 3.93
N ASP A 125 0.03 -19.94 3.34
CA ASP A 125 0.32 -21.38 3.30
C ASP A 125 0.55 -21.94 4.71
N ARG A 126 1.28 -21.20 5.57
CA ARG A 126 1.56 -21.64 6.93
C ARG A 126 0.35 -21.62 7.84
N TRP A 127 -0.51 -20.62 7.72
CA TRP A 127 -1.67 -20.42 8.61
C TRP A 127 -2.95 -21.07 8.07
N GLY A 128 -2.98 -21.45 6.80
CA GLY A 128 -4.16 -22.07 6.17
C GLY A 128 -5.33 -21.09 5.99
N VAL A 129 -5.04 -19.81 5.74
CA VAL A 129 -6.02 -18.72 5.63
C VAL A 129 -5.87 -17.99 4.29
N PRO A 130 -6.94 -17.39 3.72
CA PRO A 130 -6.88 -16.79 2.40
C PRO A 130 -5.95 -15.56 2.31
N LEU A 131 -5.28 -15.43 1.17
CA LEU A 131 -4.50 -14.26 0.78
C LEU A 131 -5.30 -13.32 -0.12
N VAL A 132 -5.58 -12.12 0.37
CA VAL A 132 -6.08 -11.00 -0.42
C VAL A 132 -4.90 -10.08 -0.77
N HIS A 133 -4.73 -9.71 -2.03
CA HIS A 133 -3.60 -8.91 -2.48
C HIS A 133 -4.01 -7.67 -3.28
N ASN A 134 -3.39 -6.53 -2.95
CA ASN A 134 -3.42 -5.30 -3.72
C ASN A 134 -2.00 -4.97 -4.21
N ALA A 135 -1.82 -4.89 -5.53
CA ALA A 135 -0.51 -4.63 -6.12
C ALA A 135 -0.06 -3.16 -5.95
N HIS A 136 -1.00 -2.21 -6.06
CA HIS A 136 -0.82 -0.75 -6.06
C HIS A 136 -0.02 -0.18 -7.23
N THR A 137 1.04 -0.86 -7.67
CA THR A 137 1.77 -0.58 -8.91
C THR A 137 2.28 -1.89 -9.48
N LEU A 138 2.40 -1.96 -10.81
CA LEU A 138 2.83 -3.16 -11.53
C LEU A 138 4.07 -2.86 -12.39
N ALA A 139 5.11 -3.68 -12.27
CA ALA A 139 6.36 -3.51 -13.00
C ALA A 139 6.16 -3.58 -14.52
N LYS A 140 5.38 -4.52 -15.04
CA LYS A 140 5.11 -4.64 -16.48
C LYS A 140 4.43 -3.39 -17.04
N VAL A 141 3.51 -2.79 -16.28
CA VAL A 141 2.84 -1.53 -16.66
C VAL A 141 3.83 -0.37 -16.69
N LYS A 142 4.67 -0.25 -15.65
CA LYS A 142 5.72 0.79 -15.62
C LYS A 142 6.72 0.63 -16.76
N ASN A 143 7.13 -0.60 -17.06
CA ASN A 143 8.07 -0.89 -18.13
C ASN A 143 7.48 -0.63 -19.53
N ALA A 144 6.18 -0.84 -19.72
CA ALA A 144 5.50 -0.53 -20.97
C ALA A 144 5.34 0.98 -21.22
N ALA A 145 5.37 1.79 -20.16
CA ALA A 145 5.27 3.26 -20.21
C ALA A 145 6.60 3.96 -19.86
N LEU A 146 7.73 3.27 -20.05
CA LEU A 146 9.05 3.78 -19.70
C LEU A 146 9.39 5.00 -20.58
N ALA A 147 9.80 6.10 -19.96
CA ALA A 147 10.25 7.29 -20.67
C ALA A 147 11.72 7.16 -21.10
N ASP A 148 12.13 7.96 -22.09
CA ASP A 148 13.52 8.01 -22.54
C ASP A 148 14.45 8.39 -21.38
N GLY A 149 15.46 7.55 -21.13
CA GLY A 149 16.43 7.73 -20.06
C GLY A 149 16.06 7.09 -18.71
N ASP A 150 14.83 6.59 -18.56
CA ASP A 150 14.45 5.81 -17.37
C ASP A 150 14.98 4.38 -17.43
N ARG A 151 15.14 3.75 -16.26
CA ARG A 151 15.54 2.34 -16.14
C ARG A 151 14.32 1.46 -15.93
N PRO A 152 14.26 0.28 -16.58
CA PRO A 152 13.18 -0.66 -16.34
C PRO A 152 13.20 -1.15 -14.89
N GLU A 153 12.03 -1.53 -14.39
CA GLU A 153 11.88 -2.18 -13.10
C GLU A 153 12.69 -3.50 -13.05
N PRO A 154 13.28 -3.84 -11.89
CA PRO A 154 14.11 -5.02 -11.76
C PRO A 154 13.37 -6.31 -12.15
N ARG A 155 14.05 -7.23 -12.84
CA ARG A 155 13.47 -8.53 -13.23
C ARG A 155 12.97 -9.33 -12.02
N GLY A 156 13.66 -9.25 -10.88
CA GLY A 156 13.24 -9.89 -9.63
C GLY A 156 11.87 -9.41 -9.15
N ARG A 157 11.55 -8.13 -9.35
CA ARG A 157 10.22 -7.58 -9.04
C ARG A 157 9.15 -8.16 -9.97
N VAL A 158 9.41 -8.24 -11.27
CA VAL A 158 8.45 -8.83 -12.24
C VAL A 158 8.11 -10.26 -11.85
N ILE A 159 9.13 -11.08 -11.59
CA ILE A 159 8.95 -12.47 -11.16
C ILE A 159 8.18 -12.53 -9.83
N GLY A 160 8.54 -11.67 -8.87
CA GLY A 160 7.86 -11.62 -7.58
C GLY A 160 6.39 -11.23 -7.67
N GLU A 161 6.04 -10.29 -8.55
CA GLU A 161 4.65 -9.92 -8.83
C GLU A 161 3.88 -11.06 -9.51
N GLU A 162 4.47 -11.73 -10.51
CA GLU A 162 3.85 -12.89 -11.19
C GLU A 162 3.54 -14.02 -10.22
N GLN A 163 4.48 -14.36 -9.34
CA GLN A 163 4.28 -15.37 -8.30
C GLN A 163 3.13 -14.99 -7.35
N VAL A 164 3.08 -13.74 -6.90
CA VAL A 164 1.99 -13.29 -6.01
C VAL A 164 0.63 -13.34 -6.70
N VAL A 165 0.57 -12.99 -8.00
CA VAL A 165 -0.68 -13.07 -8.78
C VAL A 165 -1.17 -14.51 -8.89
N VAL A 166 -0.27 -15.48 -9.06
CA VAL A 166 -0.64 -16.92 -9.12
C VAL A 166 -1.18 -17.40 -7.76
N GLU A 167 -0.54 -17.00 -6.67
CA GLU A 167 -0.80 -17.55 -5.34
C GLU A 167 -1.94 -16.87 -4.58
N ALA A 168 -2.26 -15.61 -4.89
CA ALA A 168 -3.30 -14.86 -4.19
C ALA A 168 -4.69 -15.48 -4.39
N ASP A 169 -5.43 -15.68 -3.29
CA ASP A 169 -6.82 -16.15 -3.30
C ASP A 169 -7.80 -15.14 -3.87
N ARG A 170 -7.52 -13.86 -3.63
CA ARG A 170 -8.22 -12.73 -4.24
C ARG A 170 -7.25 -11.62 -4.60
N LEU A 171 -7.42 -11.09 -5.80
CA LEU A 171 -6.72 -9.90 -6.28
C LEU A 171 -7.70 -8.72 -6.31
N ILE A 172 -7.27 -7.60 -5.74
CA ILE A 172 -8.03 -6.36 -5.74
C ILE A 172 -7.28 -5.32 -6.55
N GLY A 173 -7.92 -4.84 -7.62
CA GLY A 173 -7.50 -3.63 -8.33
C GLY A 173 -8.29 -2.41 -7.83
N ASN A 174 -7.65 -1.25 -7.78
CA ASN A 174 -8.30 0.01 -7.41
C ASN A 174 -9.15 0.58 -8.55
N THR A 175 -8.94 0.09 -9.77
CA THR A 175 -9.68 0.49 -10.98
C THR A 175 -9.86 -0.71 -11.90
N ASP A 176 -10.86 -0.64 -12.79
CA ASP A 176 -11.05 -1.65 -13.84
C ASP A 176 -9.85 -1.74 -14.78
N ILE A 177 -9.08 -0.65 -14.93
CA ILE A 177 -7.85 -0.62 -15.71
C ILE A 177 -6.80 -1.51 -15.05
N GLU A 178 -6.60 -1.38 -13.74
CA GLU A 178 -5.65 -2.20 -12.98
C GLU A 178 -6.04 -3.68 -13.01
N VAL A 179 -7.34 -3.99 -12.88
CA VAL A 179 -7.85 -5.36 -13.02
C VAL A 179 -7.55 -5.95 -14.40
N ARG A 180 -7.82 -5.20 -15.48
CA ARG A 180 -7.46 -5.65 -16.84
C ARG A 180 -5.95 -5.85 -16.98
N GLN A 181 -5.13 -4.97 -16.42
CA GLN A 181 -3.67 -5.11 -16.45
C GLN A 181 -3.20 -6.37 -15.70
N LEU A 182 -3.82 -6.73 -14.58
CA LEU A 182 -3.53 -7.98 -13.87
C LEU A 182 -3.88 -9.21 -14.74
N VAL A 183 -5.03 -9.19 -15.42
CA VAL A 183 -5.45 -10.28 -16.30
C VAL A 183 -4.54 -10.38 -17.53
N ASP A 184 -4.40 -9.28 -18.28
CA ASP A 184 -3.76 -9.26 -19.60
C ASP A 184 -2.23 -9.39 -19.50
N LEU A 185 -1.61 -8.79 -18.48
CA LEU A 185 -0.15 -8.76 -18.36
C LEU A 185 0.40 -9.81 -17.40
N TYR A 186 -0.36 -10.23 -16.39
CA TYR A 186 0.09 -11.17 -15.36
C TYR A 186 -0.66 -12.50 -15.38
N GLY A 187 -1.67 -12.67 -16.25
CA GLY A 187 -2.43 -13.91 -16.35
C GLY A 187 -3.32 -14.17 -15.12
N ALA A 188 -3.73 -13.11 -14.42
CA ALA A 188 -4.62 -13.24 -13.27
C ALA A 188 -5.97 -13.87 -13.69
N ASP A 189 -6.49 -14.78 -12.86
CA ASP A 189 -7.82 -15.36 -13.06
C ASP A 189 -8.91 -14.28 -12.86
N PRO A 190 -9.74 -13.98 -13.87
CA PRO A 190 -10.83 -13.01 -13.75
C PRO A 190 -11.85 -13.39 -12.65
N GLY A 191 -12.05 -14.69 -12.37
CA GLY A 191 -12.95 -15.15 -11.32
C GLY A 191 -12.45 -14.85 -9.89
N ARG A 192 -11.15 -14.57 -9.74
CA ARG A 192 -10.49 -14.23 -8.47
C ARG A 192 -10.07 -12.76 -8.38
N THR A 193 -10.25 -11.99 -9.43
CA THR A 193 -9.81 -10.59 -9.53
C THR A 193 -10.99 -9.65 -9.59
N THR A 194 -11.02 -8.61 -8.75
CA THR A 194 -12.14 -7.66 -8.70
C THR A 194 -11.68 -6.23 -8.49
N THR A 195 -12.47 -5.29 -9.00
CA THR A 195 -12.27 -3.87 -8.72
C THR A 195 -12.91 -3.52 -7.37
N VAL A 196 -12.15 -2.87 -6.49
CA VAL A 196 -12.68 -2.18 -5.31
C VAL A 196 -12.12 -0.78 -5.33
N ALA A 197 -12.94 0.19 -5.76
CA ALA A 197 -12.51 1.56 -5.89
C ALA A 197 -12.18 2.17 -4.49
N PRO A 198 -11.01 2.80 -4.32
CA PRO A 198 -10.72 3.54 -3.10
C PRO A 198 -11.65 4.75 -2.97
N GLY A 199 -11.83 5.20 -1.73
CA GLY A 199 -12.53 6.44 -1.41
C GLY A 199 -11.59 7.49 -0.81
N VAL A 200 -12.19 8.61 -0.42
CA VAL A 200 -11.54 9.65 0.41
C VAL A 200 -12.23 9.72 1.76
N ASP A 201 -11.52 10.24 2.77
CA ASP A 201 -12.12 10.48 4.08
C ASP A 201 -13.13 11.64 4.01
N LEU A 202 -14.43 11.33 4.12
CA LEU A 202 -15.51 12.31 3.98
C LEU A 202 -15.63 13.26 5.18
N ASP A 203 -14.97 12.95 6.30
CA ASP A 203 -14.87 13.87 7.44
C ASP A 203 -13.93 15.05 7.08
N ARG A 204 -12.90 14.76 6.27
CA ARG A 204 -11.90 15.72 5.79
C ARG A 204 -12.25 16.34 4.44
N PHE A 205 -12.65 15.52 3.48
CA PHE A 205 -12.98 15.89 2.11
C PHE A 205 -14.50 15.99 1.95
N ARG A 206 -15.01 17.18 2.25
CA ARG A 206 -16.43 17.52 2.12
C ARG A 206 -16.59 18.84 1.38
N PRO A 207 -17.71 19.05 0.65
CA PRO A 207 -18.00 20.34 0.05
C PRO A 207 -17.96 21.47 1.10
N ALA A 208 -17.34 22.59 0.75
CA ALA A 208 -17.23 23.77 1.60
C ALA A 208 -17.64 25.03 0.80
N ASN A 209 -17.96 26.11 1.52
CA ASN A 209 -18.29 27.38 0.87
C ASN A 209 -17.03 27.98 0.22
N GLN A 210 -17.00 28.00 -1.11
CA GLN A 210 -15.86 28.46 -1.89
C GLN A 210 -15.51 29.94 -1.64
N ALA A 211 -16.51 30.81 -1.45
CA ALA A 211 -16.27 32.24 -1.21
C ALA A 211 -15.54 32.46 0.14
N VAL A 212 -15.95 31.72 1.17
CA VAL A 212 -15.29 31.75 2.49
C VAL A 212 -13.85 31.22 2.38
N ALA A 213 -13.66 30.09 1.70
CA ALA A 213 -12.32 29.53 1.50
C ALA A 213 -11.40 30.50 0.74
N ARG A 214 -11.88 31.11 -0.35
CA ARG A 214 -11.14 32.12 -1.12
C ARG A 214 -10.76 33.33 -0.27
N ALA A 215 -11.73 33.89 0.47
CA ALA A 215 -11.48 35.01 1.37
C ALA A 215 -10.40 34.68 2.42
N SER A 216 -10.45 33.49 3.02
CA SER A 216 -9.47 33.04 4.02
C SER A 216 -8.04 32.88 3.46
N LEU A 217 -7.91 32.64 2.16
CA LEU A 217 -6.63 32.47 1.46
C LEU A 217 -6.18 33.76 0.74
N GLY A 218 -6.93 34.86 0.86
CA GLY A 218 -6.65 36.11 0.14
C GLY A 218 -6.84 36.02 -1.39
N ILE A 219 -7.58 35.02 -1.87
CA ILE A 219 -7.85 34.81 -3.30
C ILE A 219 -9.05 35.64 -3.73
N ARG A 220 -8.93 36.43 -4.81
CA ARG A 220 -10.05 37.22 -5.33
C ARG A 220 -11.24 36.33 -5.74
N PRO A 221 -12.50 36.79 -5.60
CA PRO A 221 -13.68 36.00 -5.96
C PRO A 221 -13.68 35.53 -7.43
N ASP A 222 -13.16 36.36 -8.33
CA ASP A 222 -13.09 36.16 -9.78
C ASP A 222 -11.78 35.51 -10.27
N ALA A 223 -10.84 35.22 -9.38
CA ALA A 223 -9.55 34.65 -9.78
C ALA A 223 -9.74 33.22 -10.34
N VAL A 224 -9.11 32.96 -11.48
CA VAL A 224 -8.90 31.60 -11.98
C VAL A 224 -7.79 30.96 -11.13
N VAL A 225 -8.09 29.84 -10.49
CA VAL A 225 -7.14 29.12 -9.62
C VAL A 225 -6.85 27.77 -10.26
N LEU A 226 -5.59 27.56 -10.65
CA LEU A 226 -5.07 26.28 -11.09
C LEU A 226 -4.24 25.69 -9.95
N ALA A 227 -4.50 24.42 -9.61
CA ALA A 227 -3.84 23.75 -8.51
C ALA A 227 -3.31 22.38 -8.94
N PHE A 228 -2.05 22.11 -8.59
CA PHE A 228 -1.46 20.77 -8.64
C PHE A 228 -1.09 20.36 -7.22
N VAL A 229 -1.52 19.17 -6.82
CA VAL A 229 -1.18 18.59 -5.52
C VAL A 229 -0.64 17.18 -5.76
N GLY A 230 0.67 17.03 -5.61
CA GLY A 230 1.37 15.77 -5.85
C GLY A 230 2.87 15.91 -5.65
N ARG A 231 3.58 14.78 -5.61
CA ARG A 231 5.05 14.80 -5.55
C ARG A 231 5.64 15.38 -6.84
N ILE A 232 6.68 16.20 -6.71
CA ILE A 232 7.43 16.74 -7.84
C ILE A 232 8.36 15.64 -8.36
N GLN A 233 7.86 14.85 -9.31
CA GLN A 233 8.56 13.75 -9.97
C GLN A 233 8.27 13.83 -11.48
N PRO A 234 9.21 13.49 -12.38
CA PRO A 234 9.00 13.59 -13.83
C PRO A 234 7.72 12.89 -14.31
N LEU A 235 7.45 11.68 -13.83
CA LEU A 235 6.23 10.92 -14.16
C LEU A 235 4.92 11.61 -13.70
N LYS A 236 4.97 12.52 -12.72
CA LYS A 236 3.81 13.28 -12.25
C LYS A 236 3.56 14.55 -13.06
N ALA A 237 4.49 14.92 -13.93
CA ALA A 237 4.37 15.94 -14.96
C ALA A 237 3.76 17.30 -14.53
N PRO A 238 4.15 17.90 -13.38
CA PRO A 238 3.64 19.22 -12.99
C PRO A 238 3.99 20.32 -14.01
N ASP A 239 5.07 20.14 -14.76
CA ASP A 239 5.50 21.00 -15.87
C ASP A 239 4.50 21.04 -17.02
N VAL A 240 3.70 19.97 -17.24
CA VAL A 240 2.64 19.97 -18.24
C VAL A 240 1.53 20.94 -17.84
N LEU A 241 1.16 21.00 -16.56
CA LEU A 241 0.20 21.99 -16.06
C LEU A 241 0.72 23.41 -16.30
N LEU A 242 1.99 23.67 -15.98
CA LEU A 242 2.61 24.98 -16.18
C LEU A 242 2.61 25.39 -17.66
N ARG A 243 2.95 24.47 -18.57
CA ARG A 243 2.93 24.73 -20.02
C ARG A 243 1.53 24.95 -20.57
N ALA A 244 0.52 24.27 -20.03
CA ALA A 244 -0.87 24.45 -20.44
C ALA A 244 -1.49 25.76 -19.92
N ALA A 245 -0.93 26.31 -18.83
CA ALA A 245 -1.42 27.53 -18.18
C ALA A 245 -0.74 28.82 -18.68
N ALA A 246 0.42 28.70 -19.36
CA ALA A 246 1.19 29.80 -19.92
C ALA A 246 0.62 30.27 -21.27
#